data_AF-A0A093INA2-F1
#
_entry.id   AF-A0A093INA2-F1
#
_cell.length_a   1.000
_cell.length_b   1.000
_cell.length_c   1.000
_cell.angle_alpha   90.00
_cell.angle_beta   90.00
_cell.angle_gamma   90.00
#
_symmetry.space_group_name_H-M   'P 1'
#
loop_
_entity.id
_entity.type
_entity.pdbx_description
1 polymer ?
#
loop_
_entity_poly.entity_id
_entity_poly.type
_entity_poly.pdbx_seq_one_letter_code
_entity_poly.pdbx_strand_id
1 'polypeptide(L)'
;KNGACNVAHKNIREQGRFLQDVFTTLVDLKWPHTLLIFTMSFLCSWLLFGMVWWLIAFAHGDLDHSTRLQRDPGEGVAGAIFMKTSQAHRRAETLIFSKHAVIALREGKLCFMLRVGDLRKSMIISATIRMQVVKKTASLEGEVVPLNQIDIQMENPVGGNSIFLVSPLIIYHVIDKNSPLYDISPLNLHHHEDLEIIVILEGVVETTGITTQARTSYLADEILWGQRFVPIVAEEDGRYSVDYSKFGNTVKVPTPSCTARQLEEDKSIMDTMPLSPKGTIRKRSVKLKPKFTIS
;
A
#
# COMPACT_ATOMS: atom_id res chain seq x y z
N LYS A 1 -0.20 10.51 1.71
CA LYS A 1 0.62 9.78 0.71
C LYS A 1 1.44 8.60 1.26
N ASN A 2 2.04 8.66 2.46
CA ASN A 2 2.86 7.55 2.98
C ASN A 2 2.05 6.38 3.59
N GLY A 3 0.76 6.23 3.23
CA GLY A 3 -0.13 5.18 3.76
C GLY A 3 -0.53 5.29 5.24
N ALA A 4 -0.10 6.34 5.95
CA ALA A 4 -0.53 6.64 7.31
C ALA A 4 -1.96 7.18 7.34
N CYS A 5 -2.78 6.66 8.26
CA CYS A 5 -4.17 7.08 8.43
C CYS A 5 -4.24 8.31 9.34
N ASN A 6 -4.84 9.41 8.88
CA ASN A 6 -5.01 10.64 9.65
C ASN A 6 -6.33 10.63 10.45
N VAL A 7 -6.55 9.59 11.24
CA VAL A 7 -7.74 9.44 12.09
C VAL A 7 -7.31 9.30 13.54
N ALA A 8 -7.75 10.23 14.39
CA ALA A 8 -7.49 10.21 15.81
C ALA A 8 -8.72 9.64 16.56
N HIS A 9 -8.55 8.50 17.22
CA HIS A 9 -9.59 7.94 18.07
C HIS A 9 -9.64 8.68 19.41
N LYS A 10 -10.80 9.22 19.78
CA LYS A 10 -11.05 9.90 21.07
C LYS A 10 -12.14 9.16 21.85
N ASN A 11 -12.04 9.17 23.18
CA ASN A 11 -13.06 8.64 24.10
C ASN A 11 -13.42 7.15 23.91
N ILE A 12 -12.40 6.28 23.82
CA ILE A 12 -12.61 4.82 23.83
C ILE A 12 -12.84 4.37 25.27
N ARG A 13 -14.06 3.91 25.58
CA ARG A 13 -14.53 3.54 26.92
C ARG A 13 -13.81 2.31 27.52
N GLU A 14 -13.07 1.54 26.71
CA GLU A 14 -12.47 0.27 27.11
C GLU A 14 -10.96 0.19 26.86
N GLN A 15 -10.19 1.04 27.57
CA GLN A 15 -8.73 1.01 27.52
C GLN A 15 -8.13 -0.32 28.05
N GLY A 16 -8.88 -1.07 28.88
CA GLY A 16 -8.43 -2.34 29.45
C GLY A 16 -8.30 -3.51 28.45
N ARG A 17 -8.96 -3.46 27.29
CA ARG A 17 -8.83 -4.50 26.25
C ARG A 17 -7.45 -4.54 25.61
N PHE A 18 -6.77 -3.39 25.51
CA PHE A 18 -5.38 -3.34 25.02
C PHE A 18 -4.40 -4.08 25.95
N LEU A 19 -4.68 -4.11 27.26
CA LEU A 19 -3.84 -4.83 28.23
C LEU A 19 -4.10 -6.34 28.28
N GLN A 20 -5.22 -6.83 27.73
CA GLN A 20 -5.47 -8.27 27.62
C GLN A 20 -4.64 -8.91 26.51
N ASP A 21 -4.18 -8.12 25.54
CA ASP A 21 -3.30 -8.55 24.47
C ASP A 21 -1.90 -7.94 24.62
N VAL A 22 -1.24 -8.32 25.72
CA VAL A 22 0.13 -7.86 26.05
C VAL A 22 1.12 -8.20 24.93
N PHE A 23 0.93 -9.34 24.26
CA PHE A 23 1.85 -9.80 23.23
C PHE A 23 1.79 -8.92 21.98
N THR A 24 0.60 -8.64 21.44
CA THR A 24 0.49 -7.73 20.28
C THR A 24 0.88 -6.31 20.64
N THR A 25 0.51 -5.83 21.84
CA THR A 25 0.90 -4.51 22.32
C THR A 25 2.42 -4.35 22.40
N LEU A 26 3.14 -5.38 22.86
CA LEU A 26 4.60 -5.34 22.96
C LEU A 26 5.29 -5.37 21.59
N VAL A 27 4.67 -6.04 20.61
CA VAL A 27 5.11 -6.08 19.21
C VAL A 27 4.91 -4.72 18.52
N ASP A 28 3.79 -4.05 18.78
CA ASP A 28 3.45 -2.76 18.16
C ASP A 28 4.20 -1.55 18.76
N LEU A 29 4.87 -1.74 19.91
CA LEU A 29 5.69 -0.69 20.51
C LEU A 29 6.90 -0.32 19.64
N LYS A 30 7.24 0.98 19.65
CA LYS A 30 8.47 1.47 19.03
C LYS A 30 9.68 0.76 19.65
N TRP A 31 10.68 0.47 18.81
CA TRP A 31 11.94 -0.18 19.18
C TRP A 31 12.57 0.21 20.53
N PRO A 32 12.74 1.50 20.88
CA PRO A 32 13.31 1.87 22.17
C PRO A 32 12.49 1.38 23.37
N HIS A 33 11.16 1.35 23.25
CA HIS A 33 10.27 0.94 24.34
C HIS A 33 10.28 -0.57 24.49
N THR A 34 10.27 -1.32 23.39
CA THR A 34 10.42 -2.78 23.46
C THR A 34 11.76 -3.18 24.08
N LEU A 35 12.85 -2.50 23.71
CA LEU A 35 14.18 -2.80 24.25
C LEU A 35 14.25 -2.48 25.75
N LEU A 36 13.66 -1.36 26.18
CA LEU A 36 13.55 -1.01 27.60
C LEU A 36 12.77 -2.08 28.38
N ILE A 37 11.57 -2.46 27.92
CA ILE A 37 10.73 -3.48 28.59
C ILE A 37 11.47 -4.81 28.68
N PHE A 38 12.14 -5.21 27.60
CA PHE A 38 12.96 -6.42 27.58
C PHE A 38 14.10 -6.35 28.60
N THR A 39 14.90 -5.28 28.62
CA THR A 39 15.98 -5.15 29.62
C THR A 39 15.46 -5.15 31.05
N MET A 40 14.32 -4.50 31.32
CA MET A 40 13.71 -4.45 32.64
C MET A 40 13.18 -5.82 33.10
N SER A 41 12.63 -6.65 32.20
CA SER A 41 12.17 -7.99 32.58
C SER A 41 13.34 -8.89 33.01
N PHE A 42 14.49 -8.81 32.33
CA PHE A 42 15.70 -9.53 32.71
C PHE A 42 16.25 -9.06 34.05
N LEU A 43 16.40 -7.74 34.24
CA LEU A 43 16.86 -7.18 35.50
C LEU A 43 15.95 -7.59 36.66
N CYS A 44 14.63 -7.54 36.47
CA CYS A 44 13.67 -7.96 37.49
C CYS A 44 13.80 -9.46 37.82
N SER A 45 13.98 -10.32 36.80
CA SER A 45 14.22 -11.74 37.02
C SER A 45 15.53 -12.01 37.78
N TRP A 46 16.61 -11.32 37.44
CA TRP A 46 17.91 -11.46 38.11
C TRP A 46 17.86 -10.99 39.55
N LEU A 47 17.14 -9.89 39.83
CA LEU A 47 16.93 -9.41 41.18
C LEU A 47 16.10 -10.40 42.00
N LEU A 48 15.04 -10.98 41.42
CA LEU A 48 14.21 -11.97 42.10
C LEU A 48 15.01 -13.24 42.41
N PHE A 49 15.70 -13.81 41.43
CA PHE A 49 16.56 -14.98 41.66
C PHE A 49 17.71 -14.65 42.61
N GLY A 50 18.33 -13.48 42.48
CA GLY A 50 19.37 -13.01 43.38
C GLY A 50 18.89 -12.90 44.82
N MET A 51 17.67 -12.36 45.04
CA MET A 51 17.04 -12.30 46.36
C MET A 51 16.76 -13.70 46.91
N VAL A 52 16.21 -14.61 46.10
CA VAL A 52 15.93 -15.99 46.52
C VAL A 52 17.22 -16.72 46.90
N TRP A 53 18.27 -16.63 46.07
CA TRP A 53 19.58 -17.21 46.38
C TRP A 53 20.21 -16.61 47.62
N TRP A 54 20.12 -15.28 47.78
CA TRP A 54 20.60 -14.59 48.97
C TRP A 54 19.87 -15.05 50.24
N LEU A 55 18.54 -15.20 50.19
CA LEU A 55 17.74 -15.72 51.29
C LEU A 55 18.10 -17.18 51.63
N ILE A 56 18.33 -18.02 50.63
CA ILE A 56 18.77 -19.41 50.83
C ILE A 56 20.14 -19.44 51.51
N ALA A 57 21.11 -18.67 51.00
CA ALA A 57 22.45 -18.57 51.59
C ALA A 57 22.41 -18.03 53.03
N PHE A 58 21.55 -17.04 53.29
CA PHE A 58 21.30 -16.50 54.63
C PHE A 58 20.71 -17.55 55.58
N ALA A 59 19.69 -18.29 55.14
CA ALA A 59 19.06 -19.32 55.95
C ALA A 59 19.97 -20.52 56.24
N HIS A 60 20.89 -20.85 55.31
CA HIS A 60 21.85 -21.94 55.47
C HIS A 60 23.05 -21.58 56.34
N GLY A 61 23.26 -20.29 56.67
CA GLY A 61 24.45 -19.82 57.40
C GLY A 61 25.72 -19.76 56.55
N ASP A 62 25.60 -19.84 55.22
CA ASP A 62 26.70 -19.93 54.25
C ASP A 62 27.29 -18.54 53.88
N LEU A 63 26.94 -17.51 54.66
CA LEU A 63 27.42 -16.14 54.47
C LEU A 63 28.78 -15.87 55.13
N ASP A 64 29.41 -16.89 55.71
CA ASP A 64 30.81 -16.84 56.12
C ASP A 64 31.67 -17.73 55.19
N HIS A 65 32.73 -17.10 54.67
CA HIS A 65 33.76 -17.63 53.77
C HIS A 65 33.43 -17.86 52.28
N SER A 66 33.78 -16.83 51.51
CA SER A 66 34.35 -16.82 50.15
C SER A 66 34.47 -18.16 49.39
N THR A 67 33.67 -18.32 48.33
CA THR A 67 34.09 -19.12 47.17
C THR A 67 33.57 -18.54 45.85
N ARG A 68 34.42 -18.64 44.83
CA ARG A 68 34.41 -17.90 43.56
C ARG A 68 33.31 -18.38 42.60
N LEU A 69 32.83 -17.40 41.83
CA LEU A 69 31.97 -17.52 40.65
C LEU A 69 32.58 -18.41 39.56
N GLN A 70 31.76 -19.32 39.02
CA GLN A 70 31.87 -19.73 37.62
C GLN A 70 30.45 -19.96 37.07
N ARG A 71 30.04 -19.15 36.10
CA ARG A 71 28.75 -19.26 35.42
C ARG A 71 29.00 -18.99 33.94
N ASP A 72 28.80 -20.02 33.11
CA ASP A 72 28.83 -19.88 31.65
C ASP A 72 27.52 -19.22 31.17
N PRO A 73 27.57 -18.21 30.29
CA PRO A 73 26.38 -17.60 29.73
C PRO A 73 26.17 -18.01 28.27
N GLY A 74 24.92 -18.31 27.91
CA GLY A 74 24.38 -17.80 26.66
C GLY A 74 23.76 -18.81 25.71
N GLU A 75 22.47 -19.12 25.91
CA GLU A 75 21.60 -19.63 24.83
C GLU A 75 20.18 -19.02 24.80
N GLY A 76 19.90 -17.97 25.59
CA GLY A 76 18.55 -17.39 25.66
C GLY A 76 18.26 -16.19 24.73
N VAL A 77 19.30 -15.50 24.26
CA VAL A 77 19.14 -14.18 23.61
C VAL A 77 18.91 -14.29 22.10
N ALA A 78 19.42 -15.36 21.48
CA ALA A 78 19.32 -15.57 20.04
C ALA A 78 17.88 -15.79 19.57
N GLY A 79 17.04 -16.49 20.35
CA GLY A 79 15.66 -16.82 19.96
C GLY A 79 14.72 -15.62 19.86
N ALA A 80 14.82 -14.66 20.79
CA ALA A 80 13.99 -13.45 20.78
C ALA A 80 14.46 -12.39 19.77
N ILE A 81 15.78 -12.28 19.55
CA ILE A 81 16.32 -11.42 18.49
C ILE A 81 15.99 -12.00 17.12
N PHE A 82 16.13 -13.31 16.92
CA PHE A 82 15.79 -13.98 15.66
C PHE A 82 14.32 -13.76 15.28
N MET A 83 13.40 -13.90 16.26
CA MET A 83 11.96 -13.70 16.06
C MET A 83 11.56 -12.24 15.79
N LYS A 84 12.38 -11.27 16.24
CA LYS A 84 12.17 -9.84 15.97
C LYS A 84 12.90 -9.35 14.71
N THR A 85 13.96 -10.04 14.29
CA THR A 85 14.62 -9.82 12.98
C THR A 85 13.87 -10.49 11.83
N SER A 86 13.09 -11.55 12.11
CA SER A 86 12.23 -12.19 11.12
C SER A 86 10.94 -11.41 10.85
N GLN A 87 10.57 -10.46 11.71
CA GLN A 87 9.46 -9.55 11.44
C GLN A 87 9.93 -8.36 10.58
N ALA A 88 10.08 -8.63 9.28
CA ALA A 88 10.45 -7.64 8.28
C ALA A 88 9.29 -6.68 7.93
N HIS A 89 8.93 -5.78 8.85
CA HIS A 89 7.97 -4.70 8.61
C HIS A 89 8.63 -3.54 7.81
N ARG A 90 9.12 -3.83 6.59
CA ARG A 90 9.60 -2.81 5.62
C ARG A 90 9.22 -3.12 4.17
N ARG A 91 8.39 -4.13 3.95
CA ARG A 91 7.98 -4.55 2.59
C ARG A 91 6.95 -3.61 1.96
N ALA A 92 6.05 -3.02 2.75
CA ALA A 92 5.13 -1.99 2.26
C ALA A 92 5.85 -0.72 1.76
N GLU A 93 7.08 -0.44 2.21
CA GLU A 93 7.87 0.72 1.77
C GLU A 93 8.47 0.56 0.36
N THR A 94 8.63 -0.68 -0.12
CA THR A 94 9.14 -0.93 -1.49
C THR A 94 8.04 -0.96 -2.55
N LEU A 95 6.78 -1.03 -2.12
CA LEU A 95 5.61 -0.89 -2.98
C LEU A 95 5.32 0.60 -3.18
N ILE A 96 5.40 1.03 -4.42
CA ILE A 96 5.26 2.44 -4.79
C ILE A 96 4.03 2.68 -5.64
N PHE A 97 3.41 3.84 -5.42
CA PHE A 97 2.28 4.35 -6.19
C PHE A 97 2.70 5.62 -6.93
N SER A 98 2.07 5.90 -8.07
CA SER A 98 2.25 7.16 -8.78
C SER A 98 1.92 8.33 -7.88
N LYS A 99 2.68 9.42 -7.98
CA LYS A 99 2.40 10.64 -7.20
C LYS A 99 1.05 11.29 -7.59
N HIS A 100 0.67 11.18 -8.85
CA HIS A 100 -0.58 11.70 -9.39
C HIS A 100 -1.35 10.57 -10.05
N ALA A 101 -2.68 10.61 -9.91
CA ALA A 101 -3.56 9.80 -10.73
C ALA A 101 -3.92 10.60 -11.99
N VAL A 102 -4.39 9.92 -13.03
CA VAL A 102 -4.77 10.57 -14.29
C VAL A 102 -6.13 10.09 -14.77
N ILE A 103 -6.90 11.00 -15.36
CA ILE A 103 -8.14 10.67 -16.07
C ILE A 103 -7.93 10.96 -17.55
N ALA A 104 -8.18 9.97 -18.40
CA ALA A 104 -8.19 10.17 -19.83
C ALA A 104 -9.12 9.19 -20.53
N LEU A 105 -9.39 9.48 -21.81
CA LEU A 105 -10.20 8.64 -22.67
C LEU A 105 -9.42 7.38 -23.08
N ARG A 106 -10.03 6.20 -22.89
CA ARG A 106 -9.52 4.91 -23.35
C ARG A 106 -10.66 4.10 -23.96
N GLU A 107 -10.50 3.72 -25.23
CA GLU A 107 -11.52 2.94 -25.97
C GLU A 107 -12.92 3.59 -25.93
N GLY A 108 -12.95 4.93 -25.91
CA GLY A 108 -14.16 5.74 -25.89
C GLY A 108 -14.83 5.91 -24.54
N LYS A 109 -14.25 5.40 -23.46
CA LYS A 109 -14.73 5.62 -22.08
C LYS A 109 -13.72 6.43 -21.28
N LEU A 110 -14.19 7.25 -20.35
CA LEU A 110 -13.30 7.92 -19.40
C LEU A 110 -12.80 6.91 -18.38
N CYS A 111 -11.50 6.87 -18.15
CA CYS A 111 -10.89 5.96 -17.20
C CYS A 111 -10.04 6.73 -16.19
N PHE A 112 -10.26 6.45 -14.91
CA PHE A 112 -9.37 6.83 -13.82
C PHE A 112 -8.20 5.84 -13.78
N MET A 113 -6.97 6.33 -13.71
CA MET A 113 -5.76 5.52 -13.81
C MET A 113 -4.74 5.92 -12.76
N LEU A 114 -4.05 4.93 -12.21
CA LEU A 114 -2.87 5.10 -11.36
C LEU A 114 -1.82 4.05 -11.70
N ARG A 115 -0.56 4.32 -11.38
CA ARG A 115 0.53 3.37 -11.59
C ARG A 115 0.99 2.79 -10.26
N VAL A 116 1.16 1.47 -10.22
CA VAL A 116 1.74 0.74 -9.09
C VAL A 116 3.02 0.07 -9.53
N GLY A 117 3.97 -0.10 -8.61
CA GLY A 117 5.22 -0.81 -8.88
C GLY A 117 5.81 -1.42 -7.61
N ASP A 118 6.61 -2.47 -7.78
CA ASP A 118 7.48 -3.02 -6.74
C ASP A 118 8.93 -2.72 -7.10
N LEU A 119 9.64 -2.04 -6.20
CA LEU A 119 11.06 -1.74 -6.37
C LEU A 119 11.95 -2.97 -6.13
N ARG A 120 11.41 -4.06 -5.58
CA ARG A 120 12.17 -5.28 -5.31
C ARG A 120 12.03 -6.32 -6.42
N LYS A 121 12.98 -7.25 -6.47
CA LYS A 121 12.99 -8.37 -7.42
C LYS A 121 12.13 -9.56 -6.99
N SER A 122 11.94 -9.77 -5.68
CA SER A 122 11.08 -10.85 -5.15
C SER A 122 9.63 -10.53 -5.41
N MET A 123 8.79 -11.53 -5.60
CA MET A 123 7.40 -11.30 -5.98
C MET A 123 6.49 -11.05 -4.77
N ILE A 124 5.39 -10.35 -5.04
CA ILE A 124 4.22 -10.31 -4.16
C ILE A 124 3.20 -11.31 -4.70
N ILE A 125 3.04 -12.41 -3.99
CA ILE A 125 2.13 -13.50 -4.33
C ILE A 125 0.71 -13.07 -3.98
N SER A 126 -0.26 -13.44 -4.83
CA SER A 126 -1.68 -13.13 -4.60
C SER A 126 -1.95 -11.63 -4.39
N ALA A 127 -1.27 -10.79 -5.18
CA ALA A 127 -1.42 -9.35 -5.10
C ALA A 127 -2.84 -8.93 -5.53
N THR A 128 -3.53 -8.16 -4.70
CA THR A 128 -4.89 -7.65 -4.93
C THR A 128 -4.94 -6.15 -4.71
N ILE A 129 -5.68 -5.44 -5.56
CA ILE A 129 -5.87 -3.99 -5.44
C ILE A 129 -7.33 -3.66 -5.13
N ARG A 130 -7.53 -2.85 -4.11
CA ARG A 130 -8.83 -2.31 -3.73
C ARG A 130 -8.80 -0.80 -3.82
N MET A 131 -9.86 -0.21 -4.37
CA MET A 131 -10.00 1.24 -4.50
C MET A 131 -11.33 1.66 -3.87
N GLN A 132 -11.30 2.76 -3.12
CA GLN A 132 -12.46 3.30 -2.41
C GLN A 132 -12.51 4.81 -2.62
N VAL A 133 -13.68 5.34 -2.98
CA VAL A 133 -13.95 6.78 -2.85
C VAL A 133 -14.44 7.05 -1.46
N VAL A 134 -13.77 7.98 -0.80
CA VAL A 134 -14.24 8.59 0.45
C VAL A 134 -14.81 9.95 0.11
N LYS A 135 -16.09 10.14 0.42
CA LYS A 135 -16.76 11.44 0.30
C LYS A 135 -17.83 11.62 1.34
N LYS A 136 -18.12 12.87 1.68
CA LYS A 136 -19.28 13.22 2.50
C LYS A 136 -20.56 12.92 1.73
N THR A 137 -21.45 12.11 2.31
CA THR A 137 -22.73 11.74 1.69
C THR A 137 -23.88 12.12 2.62
N ALA A 138 -24.90 12.78 2.09
CA ALA A 138 -26.15 13.05 2.78
C ALA A 138 -27.26 12.17 2.20
N SER A 139 -27.94 11.40 3.03
CA SER A 139 -29.09 10.58 2.65
C SER A 139 -30.34 11.44 2.48
N LEU A 140 -31.36 10.88 1.81
CA LEU A 140 -32.64 11.57 1.60
C LEU A 140 -33.42 11.75 2.91
N GLU A 141 -33.17 10.89 3.88
CA GLU A 141 -33.72 10.89 5.23
C GLU A 141 -33.03 11.93 6.14
N GLY A 142 -32.02 12.64 5.62
CA GLY A 142 -31.28 13.68 6.33
C GLY A 142 -30.07 13.19 7.13
N GLU A 143 -29.69 11.90 7.00
CA GLU A 143 -28.48 11.37 7.64
C GLU A 143 -27.24 11.83 6.87
N VAL A 144 -26.29 12.46 7.57
CA VAL A 144 -25.02 12.90 6.97
C VAL A 144 -23.90 11.98 7.44
N VAL A 145 -23.35 11.19 6.53
CA VAL A 145 -22.17 10.34 6.75
C VAL A 145 -20.92 11.11 6.35
N PRO A 146 -20.05 11.51 7.29
CA PRO A 146 -18.89 12.35 7.00
C PRO A 146 -17.84 11.70 6.10
N LEU A 147 -17.59 10.40 6.28
CA LEU A 147 -16.58 9.62 5.56
C LEU A 147 -17.24 8.37 4.96
N ASN A 148 -18.15 8.57 4.01
CA ASN A 148 -18.78 7.44 3.33
C ASN A 148 -17.77 6.79 2.38
N GLN A 149 -17.53 5.49 2.55
CA GLN A 149 -16.57 4.71 1.77
C GLN A 149 -17.33 3.89 0.73
N ILE A 150 -17.09 4.17 -0.55
CA ILE A 150 -17.75 3.49 -1.66
C ILE A 150 -16.69 2.78 -2.49
N ASP A 151 -16.80 1.46 -2.60
CA ASP A 151 -15.86 0.62 -3.38
C ASP A 151 -15.95 0.94 -4.88
N ILE A 152 -14.78 1.06 -5.52
CA ILE A 152 -14.63 1.18 -6.97
C ILE A 152 -14.09 -0.15 -7.52
N GLN A 153 -14.77 -0.69 -8.53
CA GLN A 153 -14.31 -1.89 -9.23
C GLN A 153 -13.19 -1.58 -10.23
N MET A 154 -12.11 -2.37 -10.21
CA MET A 154 -11.07 -2.29 -11.21
C MET A 154 -11.52 -3.00 -12.50
N GLU A 155 -11.16 -2.45 -13.66
CA GLU A 155 -11.38 -3.14 -14.92
C GLU A 155 -10.30 -4.22 -15.11
N ASN A 156 -10.70 -5.49 -15.14
CA ASN A 156 -9.83 -6.63 -15.43
C ASN A 156 -10.55 -7.57 -16.40
N PRO A 157 -9.91 -8.00 -17.51
CA PRO A 157 -10.51 -8.95 -18.46
C PRO A 157 -11.03 -10.26 -17.83
N VAL A 158 -10.46 -10.67 -16.68
CA VAL A 158 -10.84 -11.92 -15.98
C VAL A 158 -11.85 -11.66 -14.85
N GLY A 159 -12.30 -10.42 -14.64
CA GLY A 159 -13.37 -10.09 -13.69
C GLY A 159 -12.96 -10.14 -12.22
N GLY A 160 -11.76 -9.65 -11.87
CA GLY A 160 -11.30 -9.59 -10.47
C GLY A 160 -10.23 -8.54 -10.21
N ASN A 161 -9.91 -8.37 -8.93
CA ASN A 161 -8.97 -7.36 -8.44
C ASN A 161 -7.52 -7.86 -8.29
N SER A 162 -7.25 -9.10 -8.74
CA SER A 162 -5.92 -9.70 -8.67
C SER A 162 -5.02 -9.19 -9.78
N ILE A 163 -3.77 -8.90 -9.42
CA ILE A 163 -2.75 -8.40 -10.34
C ILE A 163 -1.48 -9.25 -10.24
N PHE A 164 -0.71 -9.28 -11.32
CA PHE A 164 0.59 -9.92 -11.37
C PHE A 164 1.70 -8.86 -11.46
N LEU A 165 2.23 -8.42 -10.32
CA LEU A 165 3.11 -7.26 -10.21
C LEU A 165 4.59 -7.65 -10.32
N VAL A 166 5.09 -7.81 -11.55
CA VAL A 166 6.53 -8.03 -11.82
C VAL A 166 7.20 -6.79 -12.41
N SER A 167 6.47 -6.06 -13.25
CA SER A 167 6.84 -4.73 -13.73
C SER A 167 5.73 -3.75 -13.36
N PRO A 168 6.01 -2.43 -13.33
CA PRO A 168 4.98 -1.48 -12.97
C PRO A 168 3.75 -1.56 -13.89
N LEU A 169 2.57 -1.61 -13.26
CA LEU A 169 1.29 -1.74 -13.95
C LEU A 169 0.48 -0.46 -13.81
N ILE A 170 -0.25 -0.12 -14.87
CA ILE A 170 -1.29 0.92 -14.81
C ILE A 170 -2.59 0.22 -14.45
N ILE A 171 -3.09 0.55 -13.27
CA ILE A 171 -4.38 0.13 -12.76
C ILE A 171 -5.40 1.17 -13.18
N TYR A 172 -6.54 0.73 -13.67
CA TYR A 172 -7.56 1.66 -14.13
C TYR A 172 -8.98 1.18 -13.81
N HIS A 173 -9.84 2.17 -13.64
CA HIS A 173 -11.27 2.01 -13.45
C HIS A 173 -11.99 2.75 -14.58
N VAL A 174 -12.95 2.08 -15.21
CA VAL A 174 -13.83 2.66 -16.21
C VAL A 174 -14.92 3.45 -15.49
N ILE A 175 -15.01 4.75 -15.76
CA ILE A 175 -16.03 5.63 -15.18
C ILE A 175 -17.32 5.43 -15.98
N ASP A 176 -18.14 4.49 -15.52
CA ASP A 176 -19.47 4.21 -16.05
C ASP A 176 -20.57 4.80 -15.14
N LYS A 177 -21.83 4.60 -15.51
CA LYS A 177 -23.01 5.04 -14.73
C LYS A 177 -23.08 4.52 -13.29
N ASN A 178 -22.38 3.43 -12.97
CA ASN A 178 -22.34 2.86 -11.61
C ASN A 178 -21.16 3.43 -10.81
N SER A 179 -20.23 4.13 -11.47
CA SER A 179 -19.07 4.74 -10.84
C SER A 179 -19.48 5.94 -9.98
N PRO A 180 -18.93 6.07 -8.75
CA PRO A 180 -19.12 7.28 -7.94
C PRO A 180 -18.50 8.54 -8.56
N LEU A 181 -17.71 8.39 -9.64
CA LEU A 181 -17.05 9.48 -10.36
C LEU A 181 -17.82 9.92 -11.63
N TYR A 182 -19.00 9.36 -11.90
CA TYR A 182 -19.72 9.52 -13.17
C TYR A 182 -20.10 10.98 -13.51
N ASP A 183 -20.51 11.74 -12.50
CA ASP A 183 -20.98 13.13 -12.67
C ASP A 183 -19.86 14.17 -12.46
N ILE A 184 -18.61 13.74 -12.27
CA ILE A 184 -17.49 14.65 -12.01
C ILE A 184 -17.02 15.31 -13.31
N SER A 185 -16.93 16.65 -13.29
CA SER A 185 -16.41 17.45 -14.39
C SER A 185 -14.97 17.90 -14.10
N PRO A 186 -14.14 18.12 -15.13
CA PRO A 186 -12.77 18.63 -14.94
C PRO A 186 -12.73 20.03 -14.33
N LEU A 187 -13.73 20.87 -14.62
CA LEU A 187 -13.84 22.23 -14.09
C LEU A 187 -14.11 22.23 -12.58
N ASN A 188 -14.90 21.26 -12.10
CA ASN A 188 -15.29 21.17 -10.70
C ASN A 188 -14.35 20.28 -9.88
N LEU A 189 -13.44 19.54 -10.53
CA LEU A 189 -12.55 18.60 -9.84
C LEU A 189 -11.76 19.29 -8.73
N HIS A 190 -11.18 20.46 -9.01
CA HIS A 190 -10.41 21.25 -8.03
C HIS A 190 -11.27 21.89 -6.93
N HIS A 191 -12.58 22.01 -7.13
CA HIS A 191 -13.50 22.57 -6.14
C HIS A 191 -14.12 21.50 -5.22
N HIS A 192 -13.92 20.21 -5.52
CA HIS A 192 -14.36 19.11 -4.67
C HIS A 192 -13.35 18.84 -3.56
N GLU A 193 -13.37 19.66 -2.51
CA GLU A 193 -12.52 19.47 -1.32
C GLU A 193 -12.80 18.15 -0.57
N ASP A 194 -13.99 17.57 -0.76
CA ASP A 194 -14.43 16.35 -0.07
C ASP A 194 -14.14 15.04 -0.83
N LEU A 195 -13.45 15.08 -1.97
CA LEU A 195 -13.14 13.87 -2.75
C LEU A 195 -11.74 13.33 -2.45
N GLU A 196 -11.68 12.14 -1.85
CA GLU A 196 -10.44 11.39 -1.67
C GLU A 196 -10.59 9.96 -2.20
N ILE A 197 -9.66 9.50 -3.03
CA ILE A 197 -9.63 8.11 -3.53
C ILE A 197 -8.52 7.36 -2.81
N ILE A 198 -8.90 6.40 -1.97
CA ILE A 198 -7.98 5.50 -1.27
C ILE A 198 -7.70 4.29 -2.14
N VAL A 199 -6.42 3.91 -2.22
CA VAL A 199 -5.97 2.72 -2.94
C VAL A 199 -5.18 1.84 -1.97
N ILE A 200 -5.54 0.56 -1.95
CA ILE A 200 -4.97 -0.44 -1.06
C ILE A 200 -4.45 -1.58 -1.93
N LEU A 201 -3.16 -1.88 -1.81
CA LEU A 201 -2.52 -3.05 -2.40
C LEU A 201 -2.21 -4.03 -1.28
N GLU A 202 -2.74 -5.24 -1.39
CA GLU A 202 -2.50 -6.34 -0.47
C GLU A 202 -1.83 -7.49 -1.20
N GLY A 203 -1.03 -8.27 -0.48
CA GLY A 203 -0.48 -9.52 -1.01
C GLY A 203 0.46 -10.19 -0.02
N VAL A 204 0.95 -11.37 -0.40
CA VAL A 204 1.84 -12.18 0.42
C VAL A 204 3.26 -12.01 -0.10
N VAL A 205 4.20 -11.69 0.79
CA VAL A 205 5.61 -11.55 0.43
C VAL A 205 6.22 -12.94 0.23
N GLU A 206 6.75 -13.22 -0.96
CA GLU A 206 7.30 -14.54 -1.34
C GLU A 206 8.34 -15.08 -0.34
N THR A 207 9.28 -14.25 0.12
CA THR A 207 10.39 -14.71 0.98
C THR A 207 9.97 -15.05 2.41
N THR A 208 8.87 -14.46 2.91
CA THR A 208 8.49 -14.56 4.33
C THR A 208 7.14 -15.22 4.54
N GLY A 209 6.29 -15.34 3.51
CA GLY A 209 4.91 -15.83 3.64
C GLY A 209 3.97 -14.91 4.41
N ILE A 210 4.47 -13.76 4.89
CA ILE A 210 3.70 -12.75 5.63
C ILE A 210 2.90 -11.88 4.66
N THR A 211 1.65 -11.60 4.99
CA THR A 211 0.80 -10.65 4.27
C THR A 211 1.27 -9.21 4.53
N THR A 212 1.40 -8.43 3.45
CA THR A 212 1.74 -7.00 3.51
C THR A 212 0.64 -6.19 2.86
N GLN A 213 0.41 -4.99 3.39
CA GLN A 213 -0.55 -4.03 2.84
C GLN A 213 0.16 -2.69 2.64
N ALA A 214 0.09 -2.16 1.42
CA ALA A 214 0.53 -0.81 1.08
C ALA A 214 -0.68 0.04 0.71
N ARG A 215 -0.71 1.29 1.15
CA ARG A 215 -1.85 2.19 0.96
C ARG A 215 -1.38 3.54 0.47
N THR A 216 -2.17 4.16 -0.40
CA THR A 216 -2.04 5.57 -0.77
C THR A 216 -3.42 6.19 -0.90
N SER A 217 -3.48 7.51 -0.95
CA SER A 217 -4.68 8.23 -1.34
C SER A 217 -4.35 9.32 -2.36
N TYR A 218 -5.36 9.68 -3.15
CA TYR A 218 -5.33 10.78 -4.11
C TYR A 218 -6.43 11.77 -3.75
N LEU A 219 -6.02 12.99 -3.43
CA LEU A 219 -6.92 14.13 -3.31
C LEU A 219 -7.33 14.63 -4.69
N ALA A 220 -8.40 15.41 -4.78
CA ALA A 220 -8.90 15.92 -6.05
C ALA A 220 -7.83 16.68 -6.88
N ASP A 221 -6.99 17.49 -6.22
CA ASP A 221 -5.88 18.23 -6.85
C ASP A 221 -4.74 17.33 -7.37
N GLU A 222 -4.70 16.08 -6.93
CA GLU A 222 -3.67 15.12 -7.31
C GLU A 222 -4.11 14.26 -8.50
N ILE A 223 -5.33 14.48 -9.01
CA ILE A 223 -5.91 13.81 -10.16
C ILE A 223 -5.80 14.73 -11.37
N LEU A 224 -5.01 14.32 -12.36
CA LEU A 224 -4.74 15.12 -13.56
C LEU A 224 -5.69 14.71 -14.70
N TRP A 225 -6.54 15.63 -15.13
CA TRP A 225 -7.43 15.40 -16.27
C TRP A 225 -6.72 15.54 -17.62
N GLY A 226 -7.10 14.70 -18.59
CA GLY A 226 -6.57 14.71 -19.96
C GLY A 226 -5.09 14.33 -20.03
N GLN A 227 -4.63 13.48 -19.12
CA GLN A 227 -3.24 13.02 -19.09
C GLN A 227 -3.14 11.50 -19.14
N ARG A 228 -2.04 11.01 -19.70
CA ARG A 228 -1.71 9.59 -19.77
C ARG A 228 -0.29 9.36 -19.27
N PHE A 229 -0.06 8.26 -18.56
CA PHE A 229 1.29 7.91 -18.16
C PHE A 229 2.21 7.61 -19.35
N VAL A 230 3.46 8.09 -19.27
CA VAL A 230 4.51 7.79 -20.24
C VAL A 230 4.89 6.30 -20.14
N PRO A 231 5.09 5.58 -21.26
CA PRO A 231 5.62 4.21 -21.24
C PRO A 231 7.01 4.15 -20.60
N ILE A 232 7.23 3.22 -19.68
CA ILE A 232 8.49 3.11 -18.93
C ILE A 232 9.23 1.79 -19.13
N VAL A 233 8.60 0.83 -19.81
CA VAL A 233 9.22 -0.46 -20.13
C VAL A 233 9.81 -0.38 -21.53
N ALA A 234 11.10 -0.64 -21.65
CA ALA A 234 11.82 -0.72 -22.91
C ALA A 234 12.44 -2.12 -23.06
N GLU A 235 12.72 -2.50 -24.30
CA GLU A 235 13.46 -3.73 -24.61
C GLU A 235 14.90 -3.34 -24.94
N GLU A 236 15.86 -3.81 -24.13
CA GLU A 236 17.29 -3.55 -24.27
C GLU A 236 18.03 -4.89 -24.15
N ASP A 237 18.85 -5.22 -25.16
CA ASP A 237 19.71 -6.42 -25.19
C ASP A 237 18.99 -7.75 -24.85
N GLY A 238 17.75 -7.92 -25.33
CA GLY A 238 16.96 -9.12 -25.10
C GLY A 238 16.41 -9.26 -23.68
N ARG A 239 16.42 -8.17 -22.89
CA ARG A 239 15.76 -8.07 -21.59
C ARG A 239 14.79 -6.88 -21.59
N TYR A 240 13.75 -6.99 -20.76
CA TYR A 240 12.89 -5.84 -20.47
C TYR A 240 13.56 -5.00 -19.37
N SER A 241 13.89 -3.75 -19.68
CA SER A 241 14.37 -2.77 -18.72
C SER A 241 13.24 -1.80 -18.35
N VAL A 242 13.18 -1.41 -17.08
CA VAL A 242 12.16 -0.49 -16.56
C VAL A 242 12.85 0.78 -16.09
N ASP A 243 12.50 1.91 -16.70
CA ASP A 243 13.03 3.22 -16.34
C ASP A 243 12.13 3.89 -15.27
N TYR A 244 12.48 3.67 -14.00
CA TYR A 244 11.76 4.25 -12.87
C TYR A 244 11.86 5.78 -12.77
N SER A 245 12.81 6.42 -13.47
CA SER A 245 12.87 7.89 -13.51
C SER A 245 11.63 8.51 -14.17
N LYS A 246 10.98 7.75 -15.06
CA LYS A 246 9.75 8.12 -15.77
C LYS A 246 8.48 7.58 -15.10
N PHE A 247 8.59 6.96 -13.92
CA PHE A 247 7.47 6.27 -13.27
C PHE A 247 6.26 7.18 -13.06
N GLY A 248 6.47 8.42 -12.60
CA GLY A 248 5.41 9.40 -12.40
C GLY A 248 5.14 10.31 -13.60
N ASN A 249 5.86 10.16 -14.71
CA ASN A 249 5.78 11.10 -15.82
C ASN A 249 4.50 10.87 -16.63
N THR A 250 3.86 11.98 -16.97
CA THR A 250 2.59 12.01 -17.70
C THR A 250 2.68 12.94 -18.90
N VAL A 251 1.87 12.69 -19.91
CA VAL A 251 1.75 13.51 -21.11
C VAL A 251 0.29 13.89 -21.33
N LYS A 252 0.05 15.12 -21.79
CA LYS A 252 -1.29 15.58 -22.17
C LYS A 252 -1.75 14.81 -23.40
N VAL A 253 -3.01 14.38 -23.37
CA VAL A 253 -3.67 13.69 -24.47
C VAL A 253 -5.01 14.37 -24.75
N PRO A 254 -5.48 14.43 -26.02
CA PRO A 254 -6.81 14.93 -26.32
C PRO A 254 -7.85 14.16 -25.52
N THR A 255 -8.60 14.85 -24.67
CA THR A 255 -9.63 14.26 -23.79
C THR A 255 -10.73 15.30 -23.62
N PRO A 256 -12.01 14.90 -23.68
CA PRO A 256 -13.12 15.83 -23.54
C PRO A 256 -13.06 16.54 -22.18
N SER A 257 -13.48 17.79 -22.15
CA SER A 257 -13.68 18.52 -20.89
C SER A 257 -15.12 18.43 -20.40
N CYS A 258 -15.72 17.22 -20.46
CA CYS A 258 -17.09 16.96 -20.06
C CYS A 258 -17.14 15.85 -18.99
N THR A 259 -18.30 15.68 -18.34
CA THR A 259 -18.51 14.56 -17.42
C THR A 259 -18.60 13.23 -18.18
N ALA A 260 -18.42 12.10 -17.47
CA ALA A 260 -18.63 10.79 -18.08
C ALA A 260 -20.08 10.60 -18.53
N ARG A 261 -21.03 11.16 -17.77
CA ARG A 261 -22.44 11.21 -18.15
C ARG A 261 -22.70 11.91 -19.48
N GLN A 262 -22.18 13.13 -19.63
CA GLN A 262 -22.34 13.89 -20.87
C GLN A 262 -21.69 13.19 -22.05
N LEU A 263 -20.55 12.52 -21.83
CA LEU A 263 -19.87 11.74 -22.87
C LEU A 263 -20.69 10.53 -23.33
N GLU A 264 -21.43 9.88 -22.42
CA GLU A 264 -22.31 8.75 -22.76
C GLU A 264 -23.61 9.21 -23.44
N GLU A 265 -24.19 10.32 -22.99
CA GLU A 265 -25.40 10.92 -23.54
C GLU A 265 -25.17 11.54 -24.94
N ASP A 266 -24.03 12.22 -25.15
CA ASP A 266 -23.69 12.89 -26.40
C ASP A 266 -22.44 12.29 -27.06
N LYS A 267 -22.66 11.21 -27.81
CA LYS A 267 -21.60 10.54 -28.57
C LYS A 267 -21.00 11.40 -29.68
N SER A 268 -21.65 12.49 -30.10
CA SER A 268 -21.10 13.40 -31.12
C SER A 268 -19.83 14.11 -30.65
N ILE A 269 -19.65 14.23 -29.32
CA ILE A 269 -18.43 14.74 -28.69
C ILE A 269 -17.22 13.88 -29.10
N MET A 270 -17.40 12.58 -29.31
CA MET A 270 -16.32 11.70 -29.77
C MET A 270 -15.91 11.94 -31.22
N ASP A 271 -16.86 12.28 -32.09
CA ASP A 271 -16.61 12.47 -33.53
C ASP A 271 -15.83 13.77 -33.82
N THR A 272 -15.91 14.75 -32.92
CA THR A 272 -15.16 16.02 -33.02
C THR A 272 -13.72 15.92 -32.53
N MET A 273 -13.30 14.80 -31.94
CA MET A 273 -11.96 14.68 -31.37
C MET A 273 -10.91 14.29 -32.41
N PRO A 274 -9.71 14.91 -32.35
CA PRO A 274 -8.58 14.42 -33.11
C PRO A 274 -8.22 13.03 -32.57
N LEU A 275 -8.49 11.99 -33.38
CA LEU A 275 -7.98 10.65 -33.16
C LEU A 275 -6.47 10.76 -32.95
N SER A 276 -5.99 10.44 -31.74
CA SER A 276 -4.55 10.30 -31.48
C SER A 276 -3.98 9.41 -32.58
N PRO A 277 -2.88 9.80 -33.25
CA PRO A 277 -2.27 8.95 -34.27
C PRO A 277 -2.04 7.58 -33.63
N LYS A 278 -2.66 6.55 -34.20
CA LYS A 278 -2.36 5.16 -33.85
C LYS A 278 -0.85 5.04 -33.95
N GLY A 279 -0.18 4.86 -32.81
CA GLY A 279 1.27 4.71 -32.79
C GLY A 279 1.63 3.70 -33.87
N THR A 280 2.46 4.12 -34.82
CA THR A 280 2.85 3.28 -35.95
C THR A 280 3.35 1.97 -35.39
N ILE A 281 2.57 0.90 -35.53
CA ILE A 281 3.08 -0.46 -35.36
C ILE A 281 4.05 -0.62 -36.53
N ARG A 282 5.29 -0.19 -36.34
CA ARG A 282 6.40 -0.55 -37.22
C ARG A 282 6.37 -2.07 -37.23
N LYS A 283 6.04 -2.66 -38.38
CA LYS A 283 6.34 -4.07 -38.69
C LYS A 283 7.85 -4.23 -38.58
N ARG A 284 8.36 -4.36 -37.36
CA ARG A 284 9.74 -4.80 -37.11
C ARG A 284 9.76 -6.28 -37.44
N SER A 285 10.70 -6.63 -38.32
CA SER A 285 11.17 -8.00 -38.53
C SER A 285 11.11 -8.79 -37.22
N VAL A 286 10.55 -10.01 -37.30
CA VAL A 286 10.44 -10.95 -36.18
C VAL A 286 11.85 -11.34 -35.73
N LYS A 287 12.48 -10.51 -34.89
CA LYS A 287 13.48 -10.99 -33.94
C LYS A 287 12.71 -11.71 -32.83
N LEU A 288 13.19 -12.89 -32.46
CA LEU A 288 12.65 -13.69 -31.35
C LEU A 288 12.42 -12.76 -30.14
N LYS A 289 11.15 -12.48 -29.83
CA LYS A 289 10.79 -11.73 -28.64
C LYS A 289 11.38 -12.45 -27.43
N PRO A 290 12.04 -11.76 -26.51
CA PRO A 290 12.48 -12.40 -25.28
C PRO A 290 11.26 -13.00 -24.59
N LYS A 291 11.34 -14.30 -24.25
CA LYS A 291 10.32 -14.95 -23.44
C LYS A 291 10.33 -14.27 -22.07
N PHE A 292 9.16 -13.97 -21.53
CA PHE A 292 9.02 -13.66 -20.11
C PHE A 292 9.37 -14.93 -19.34
N THR A 293 10.65 -15.11 -19.01
CA THR A 293 11.11 -16.22 -18.19
C THR A 293 11.00 -15.78 -16.74
N ILE A 294 10.05 -16.37 -16.02
CA ILE A 294 9.98 -16.30 -14.56
C ILE A 294 11.01 -17.31 -14.07
N SER A 295 12.13 -16.84 -13.52
CA SER A 295 13.18 -17.67 -12.92
C SER A 295 13.15 -17.53 -11.41
#